data_AF-A0A945STR0-F1
#
_entry.id   AF-A0A945STR0-F1
#
_cell.length_a   1.000
_cell.length_b   1.000
_cell.length_c   1.000
_cell.angle_alpha   90.00
_cell.angle_beta   90.00
_cell.angle_gamma   90.00
#
_symmetry.space_group_name_H-M   'P 1'
#
loop_
_entity.id
_entity.type
_entity.pdbx_description
1 polymer ?
#
loop_
_entity_poly.entity_id
_entity_poly.type
_entity_poly.pdbx_seq_one_letter_code
_entity_poly.pdbx_strand_id
1 'polypeptide(L)'
;MSRSRLFKFAGLTVLAGLLSACSVLAPLPAETSSEDRLKAIPVEGLALAGKVTIHWDDHQVPFIEAEKDADLPVAIGLVHAHLRLGQMELLRRISQGRISEMGGPLAADIDEGLRILNFGAAAAEMEAALPADSRAWLEGYVRGVNHYQQNVKMLPQEYRVLGLDREPWTV
;
A
#
# COMPACT_ATOMS: atom_id res chain seq x y z
N MET A 1 -41.59 16.58 -29.46
CA MET A 1 -40.68 15.90 -28.51
C MET A 1 -41.53 15.19 -27.45
N SER A 2 -41.48 13.86 -27.36
CA SER A 2 -42.39 13.09 -26.48
C SER A 2 -42.14 13.39 -25.00
N ARG A 3 -43.22 13.60 -24.22
CA ARG A 3 -43.18 13.87 -22.77
C ARG A 3 -42.28 12.87 -22.01
N SER A 4 -42.17 11.63 -22.49
CA SER A 4 -41.32 10.60 -21.88
C SER A 4 -39.81 10.87 -21.97
N ARG A 5 -39.35 11.60 -22.99
CA ARG A 5 -37.93 11.97 -23.12
C ARG A 5 -37.56 13.10 -22.16
N LEU A 6 -38.48 14.05 -21.94
CA LEU A 6 -38.26 15.18 -21.03
C LEU A 6 -38.11 14.74 -19.56
N PHE A 7 -38.91 13.77 -19.11
CA PHE A 7 -38.79 13.19 -17.77
C PHE A 7 -37.48 12.39 -17.57
N LYS A 8 -37.01 11.70 -18.62
CA LYS A 8 -35.71 10.99 -18.58
C LYS A 8 -34.53 11.94 -18.50
N PHE A 9 -34.56 13.04 -19.26
CA PHE A 9 -33.52 14.07 -19.18
C PHE A 9 -33.53 14.81 -17.84
N ALA A 10 -34.71 15.15 -17.32
CA ALA A 10 -34.85 15.77 -16.00
C ALA A 10 -34.37 14.85 -14.86
N GLY A 11 -34.66 13.55 -14.93
CA GLY A 11 -34.16 12.57 -13.97
C GLY A 11 -32.64 12.42 -13.99
N LEU A 12 -32.03 12.49 -15.18
CA LEU A 12 -30.57 12.38 -15.35
C LEU A 12 -29.83 13.63 -14.83
N THR A 13 -30.36 14.83 -15.03
CA THR A 13 -29.78 16.07 -14.47
C THR A 13 -29.92 16.15 -12.95
N VAL A 14 -31.04 15.68 -12.37
CA VAL A 14 -31.20 15.60 -10.91
C VAL A 14 -30.20 14.60 -10.31
N LEU A 15 -30.00 13.44 -10.95
CA LEU A 15 -29.03 12.44 -10.49
C LEU A 15 -27.57 12.95 -10.61
N ALA A 16 -27.23 13.63 -11.70
CA ALA A 16 -25.92 14.26 -11.87
C ALA A 16 -25.67 15.40 -10.88
N GLY A 17 -26.70 16.18 -10.56
CA GLY A 17 -26.67 17.23 -9.55
C GLY A 17 -26.48 16.68 -8.13
N LEU A 18 -27.17 15.59 -7.79
CA LEU A 18 -27.02 14.90 -6.49
C LEU A 18 -25.63 14.27 -6.33
N LEU A 19 -25.09 13.66 -7.39
CA LEU A 19 -23.73 13.08 -7.37
C LEU A 19 -22.64 14.15 -7.28
N SER A 20 -22.83 15.31 -7.92
CA SER A 20 -21.90 16.44 -7.84
C SER A 20 -22.00 17.18 -6.50
N ALA A 21 -23.17 17.20 -5.86
CA ALA A 21 -23.37 17.87 -4.58
C ALA A 21 -22.56 17.21 -3.44
N CYS A 22 -22.39 15.88 -3.46
CA CYS A 22 -21.62 15.18 -2.43
C CYS A 22 -20.11 15.46 -2.51
N SER A 23 -19.56 15.69 -3.71
CA SER A 23 -18.14 16.01 -3.90
C SER A 23 -17.83 17.50 -3.71
N VAL A 24 -18.81 18.39 -3.94
CA VAL A 24 -18.66 19.84 -3.70
C VAL A 24 -18.78 20.21 -2.21
N LEU A 25 -19.52 19.41 -1.42
CA LEU A 25 -19.75 19.69 0.00
C LEU A 25 -18.79 18.94 0.95
N ALA A 26 -17.99 17.99 0.45
CA ALA A 26 -16.95 17.36 1.25
C ALA A 26 -15.80 18.36 1.42
N PRO A 27 -15.51 18.85 2.65
CA PRO A 27 -14.36 19.72 2.84
C PRO A 27 -13.10 18.99 2.39
N LEU A 28 -12.21 19.72 1.72
CA LEU A 28 -10.88 19.20 1.43
C LEU A 28 -10.25 18.69 2.73
N PRO A 29 -9.50 17.58 2.69
CA PRO A 29 -8.74 17.15 3.85
C PRO A 29 -7.89 18.31 4.37
N ALA A 30 -7.83 18.47 5.69
CA ALA A 30 -7.00 19.49 6.29
C ALA A 30 -5.54 19.32 5.82
N GLU A 31 -4.84 20.44 5.62
CA GLU A 31 -3.40 20.39 5.37
C GLU A 31 -2.73 19.63 6.51
N THR A 32 -1.97 18.60 6.16
CA THR A 32 -1.31 17.72 7.12
C THR A 32 0.16 18.11 7.17
N SER A 33 0.66 18.47 8.36
CA SER A 33 2.07 18.81 8.51
C SER A 33 2.97 17.57 8.40
N SER A 34 4.27 17.76 8.14
CA SER A 34 5.25 16.67 8.18
C SER A 34 5.24 15.94 9.53
N GLU A 35 5.04 16.68 10.61
CA GLU A 35 4.97 16.12 11.96
C GLU A 35 3.74 15.25 12.15
N ASP A 36 2.58 15.67 11.62
CA ASP A 36 1.36 14.87 11.67
C ASP A 36 1.50 13.58 10.85
N ARG A 37 2.20 13.64 9.71
CA ARG A 37 2.52 12.45 8.91
C ARG A 37 3.43 11.48 9.66
N LEU A 38 4.48 11.99 10.34
CA LEU A 38 5.35 11.17 11.18
C LEU A 38 4.55 10.48 12.30
N LYS A 39 3.69 11.23 12.99
CA LYS A 39 2.83 10.71 14.07
C LYS A 39 1.83 9.65 13.60
N ALA A 40 1.53 9.60 12.29
CA ALA A 40 0.64 8.59 11.72
C ALA A 40 1.32 7.23 11.51
N ILE A 41 2.64 7.13 11.67
CA ILE A 41 3.35 5.84 11.65
C ILE A 41 3.08 5.12 12.98
N PRO A 42 2.49 3.91 12.96
CA PRO A 42 2.34 3.10 14.16
C PRO A 42 3.72 2.58 14.59
N VAL A 43 4.17 3.01 15.76
CA VAL A 43 5.48 2.61 16.33
C VAL A 43 5.32 1.83 17.65
N GLU A 44 4.12 1.86 18.23
CA GLU A 44 3.82 1.19 19.49
C GLU A 44 3.98 -0.33 19.35
N GLY A 45 4.81 -0.92 20.21
CA GLY A 45 5.06 -2.37 20.20
C GLY A 45 6.03 -2.84 19.12
N LEU A 46 6.66 -1.93 18.37
CA LEU A 46 7.73 -2.30 17.44
C LEU A 46 9.00 -2.66 18.23
N ALA A 47 9.43 -3.91 18.14
CA ALA A 47 10.63 -4.38 18.80
C ALA A 47 11.88 -3.93 18.04
N LEU A 48 12.68 -3.06 18.67
CA LEU A 48 13.98 -2.57 18.18
C LEU A 48 15.06 -2.80 19.23
N ALA A 49 16.29 -3.04 18.81
CA ALA A 49 17.43 -3.29 19.69
C ALA A 49 18.12 -2.00 20.17
N GLY A 50 17.97 -0.90 19.44
CA GLY A 50 18.51 0.42 19.75
C GLY A 50 17.60 1.55 19.28
N LYS A 51 18.09 2.79 19.39
CA LYS A 51 17.32 3.96 18.95
C LYS A 51 17.26 4.04 17.43
N VAL A 52 16.08 4.35 16.90
CA VAL A 52 15.85 4.74 15.51
C VAL A 52 15.22 6.13 15.48
N THR A 53 15.72 6.98 14.59
CA THR A 53 15.19 8.33 14.35
C THR A 53 14.73 8.44 12.90
N ILE A 54 13.49 8.89 12.69
CA ILE A 54 12.90 9.12 11.37
C ILE A 54 12.53 10.61 11.27
N HIS A 55 12.95 11.28 10.21
CA HIS A 55 12.57 12.66 9.92
C HIS A 55 12.31 12.87 8.43
N TRP A 56 11.57 13.91 8.07
CA TRP A 56 11.32 14.30 6.67
C TRP A 56 12.00 15.64 6.43
N ASP A 57 12.60 15.80 5.27
CA ASP A 57 13.01 17.12 4.80
C ASP A 57 11.82 17.95 4.29
N ASP A 58 12.11 19.18 3.86
CA ASP A 58 11.11 20.11 3.32
C ASP A 58 10.43 19.59 2.04
N HIS A 59 11.02 18.58 1.38
CA HIS A 59 10.48 17.91 0.20
C HIS A 59 9.73 16.61 0.51
N GLN A 60 9.51 16.30 1.80
CA GLN A 60 8.85 15.08 2.26
C GLN A 60 9.64 13.80 1.92
N VAL A 61 10.96 13.89 1.83
CA VAL A 61 11.86 12.73 1.71
C VAL A 61 12.21 12.22 3.12
N PRO A 62 11.93 10.95 3.44
CA PRO A 62 12.25 10.39 4.74
C PRO A 62 13.74 10.05 4.87
N PHE A 63 14.32 10.42 6.00
CA PHE A 63 15.65 10.05 6.44
C PHE A 63 15.52 9.14 7.67
N ILE A 64 16.30 8.07 7.70
CA ILE A 64 16.25 7.04 8.75
C ILE A 64 17.66 6.85 9.29
N GLU A 65 17.81 7.03 10.60
CA GLU A 65 19.04 6.79 11.33
C GLU A 65 18.79 5.71 12.39
N ALA A 66 19.65 4.70 12.45
CA ALA A 66 19.55 3.60 13.42
C ALA A 66 20.88 3.42 14.15
N GLU A 67 20.84 3.24 15.47
CA GLU A 67 22.04 2.94 16.27
C GLU A 67 22.54 1.50 16.08
N LYS A 68 21.66 0.60 15.63
CA LYS A 68 21.96 -0.81 15.38
C LYS A 68 21.59 -1.15 13.95
N ASP A 69 22.51 -1.80 13.23
CA ASP A 69 22.31 -2.20 11.83
C ASP A 69 21.08 -3.10 11.66
N ALA A 70 20.74 -3.92 12.65
CA ALA A 70 19.58 -4.81 12.62
C ALA A 70 18.22 -4.09 12.65
N ASP A 71 18.18 -2.84 13.15
CA ASP A 71 16.94 -2.05 13.27
C ASP A 71 16.64 -1.25 12.00
N LEU A 72 17.69 -0.94 11.21
CA LEU A 72 17.56 -0.18 9.97
C LEU A 72 16.59 -0.82 8.96
N PRO A 73 16.68 -2.12 8.61
CA PRO A 73 15.73 -2.74 7.68
C PRO A 73 14.29 -2.67 8.20
N VAL A 74 14.08 -2.83 9.51
CA VAL A 74 12.75 -2.73 10.14
C VAL A 74 12.16 -1.34 9.94
N ALA A 75 12.95 -0.30 10.19
CA ALA A 75 12.52 1.08 10.01
C ALA A 75 12.24 1.41 8.53
N ILE A 76 13.08 0.93 7.60
CA ILE A 76 12.85 1.10 6.16
C ILE A 76 11.54 0.42 5.75
N GLY A 77 11.29 -0.81 6.17
CA GLY A 77 10.04 -1.53 5.88
C GLY A 77 8.81 -0.81 6.41
N LEU A 78 8.90 -0.27 7.63
CA LEU A 78 7.84 0.52 8.26
C LEU A 78 7.53 1.80 7.46
N VAL A 79 8.55 2.56 7.06
CA VAL A 79 8.40 3.81 6.29
C VAL A 79 7.91 3.53 4.87
N HIS A 80 8.42 2.49 4.22
CA HIS A 80 7.94 2.08 2.90
C HIS A 80 6.47 1.70 2.92
N ALA A 81 6.04 0.92 3.93
CA ALA A 81 4.63 0.60 4.09
C ALA A 81 3.79 1.87 4.34
N HIS A 82 4.25 2.78 5.20
CA HIS A 82 3.56 4.05 5.43
C HIS A 82 3.35 4.87 4.15
N LEU A 83 4.35 4.92 3.28
CA LEU A 83 4.31 5.75 2.08
C LEU A 83 3.71 5.05 0.86
N ARG A 84 3.88 3.73 0.74
CA ARG A 84 3.73 2.98 -0.52
C ARG A 84 3.04 1.63 -0.37
N LEU A 85 2.44 1.28 0.76
CA LEU A 85 1.84 -0.05 0.94
C LEU A 85 0.87 -0.44 -0.18
N GLY A 86 0.01 0.47 -0.65
CA GLY A 86 -0.89 0.20 -1.79
C GLY A 86 -0.15 -0.07 -3.11
N GLN A 87 0.92 0.68 -3.40
CA GLN A 87 1.79 0.44 -4.56
C GLN A 87 2.51 -0.91 -4.43
N MET A 88 3.04 -1.21 -3.26
CA MET A 88 3.73 -2.46 -2.96
C MET A 88 2.80 -3.66 -3.16
N GLU A 89 1.57 -3.59 -2.64
CA GLU A 89 0.55 -4.63 -2.79
C GLU A 89 0.21 -4.88 -4.27
N LEU A 90 0.01 -3.81 -5.04
CA LEU A 90 -0.27 -3.90 -6.48
C LEU A 90 0.89 -4.60 -7.20
N LEU A 91 2.13 -4.17 -6.94
CA LEU A 91 3.31 -4.78 -7.56
C LEU A 91 3.50 -6.25 -7.16
N ARG A 92 3.20 -6.61 -5.90
CA ARG A 92 3.23 -8.00 -5.42
C ARG A 92 2.23 -8.87 -6.18
N ARG A 93 1.02 -8.37 -6.44
CA ARG A 93 0.01 -9.11 -7.19
C ARG A 93 0.34 -9.19 -8.68
N ILE A 94 0.92 -8.14 -9.27
CA ILE A 94 1.41 -8.17 -10.65
C ILE A 94 2.51 -9.24 -10.80
N SER A 95 3.51 -9.26 -9.90
CA SER A 95 4.60 -10.24 -10.01
C SER A 95 4.14 -11.70 -9.87
N GLN A 96 3.01 -11.92 -9.18
CA GLN A 96 2.39 -13.23 -8.97
C GLN A 96 1.30 -13.58 -9.99
N GLY A 97 0.98 -12.67 -10.93
CA GLY A 97 -0.15 -12.83 -11.85
C GLY A 97 -1.48 -12.99 -11.12
N ARG A 98 -1.79 -12.09 -10.18
CA ARG A 98 -3.01 -12.07 -9.34
C ARG A 98 -3.83 -10.78 -9.55
N ILE A 99 -3.82 -10.24 -10.75
CA ILE A 99 -4.54 -9.01 -11.11
C ILE A 99 -6.05 -9.27 -11.19
N SER A 100 -6.49 -10.46 -11.59
CA SER A 100 -7.92 -10.80 -11.62
C SER A 100 -8.59 -10.75 -10.25
N GLU A 101 -7.83 -10.88 -9.16
CA GLU A 101 -8.35 -10.74 -7.79
C GLU A 101 -8.79 -9.29 -7.47
N MET A 102 -8.27 -8.29 -8.20
CA MET A 102 -8.65 -6.88 -8.06
C MET A 102 -9.42 -6.33 -9.27
N GLY A 103 -9.10 -6.80 -10.48
CA GLY A 103 -9.66 -6.33 -11.76
C GLY A 103 -10.78 -7.20 -12.31
N GLY A 104 -11.12 -8.30 -11.63
CA GLY A 104 -12.13 -9.26 -12.05
C GLY A 104 -11.70 -10.13 -13.23
N PRO A 105 -12.65 -10.88 -13.83
CA PRO A 105 -12.35 -11.91 -14.83
C PRO A 105 -11.73 -11.36 -16.13
N LEU A 106 -11.88 -10.06 -16.42
CA LEU A 106 -11.29 -9.43 -17.60
C LEU A 106 -9.75 -9.38 -17.56
N ALA A 107 -9.14 -9.56 -16.39
CA ALA A 107 -7.68 -9.61 -16.24
C ALA A 107 -7.10 -11.04 -16.28
N ALA A 108 -7.93 -12.07 -16.53
CA ALA A 108 -7.48 -13.46 -16.50
C ALA A 108 -6.37 -13.77 -17.52
N ASP A 109 -6.46 -13.25 -18.75
CA ASP A 109 -5.45 -13.44 -19.78
C ASP A 109 -4.10 -12.78 -19.40
N ILE A 110 -4.16 -11.67 -18.65
CA ILE A 110 -2.95 -10.99 -18.15
C ILE A 110 -2.30 -11.83 -17.06
N ASP A 111 -3.09 -12.39 -16.14
CA ASP A 111 -2.61 -13.29 -15.11
C ASP A 111 -1.96 -14.54 -15.71
N GLU A 112 -2.56 -15.11 -16.75
CA GLU A 112 -1.97 -16.23 -17.49
C GLU A 112 -0.61 -15.85 -18.08
N GLY A 113 -0.53 -14.71 -18.79
CA GLY A 113 0.72 -14.20 -19.34
C GLY A 113 1.81 -14.00 -18.28
N LEU A 114 1.47 -13.41 -17.13
CA LEU A 114 2.41 -13.19 -16.02
C LEU A 114 2.88 -14.49 -15.38
N ARG A 115 2.00 -15.49 -15.25
CA ARG A 115 2.36 -16.81 -14.73
C ARG A 115 3.20 -17.63 -15.71
N ILE A 116 3.06 -17.40 -17.02
CA ILE A 116 3.97 -17.96 -18.03
C ILE A 116 5.38 -17.37 -17.89
N LEU A 117 5.49 -16.04 -17.66
CA LEU A 117 6.78 -15.40 -17.39
C LEU A 117 7.42 -15.90 -16.08
N ASN A 118 6.57 -16.23 -15.10
CA ASN A 118 6.95 -16.86 -13.83
C ASN A 118 8.07 -16.12 -13.09
N PHE A 119 7.87 -14.84 -12.78
CA PHE A 119 8.85 -14.01 -12.05
C PHE A 119 9.30 -14.61 -10.71
N GLY A 120 8.46 -15.46 -10.09
CA GLY A 120 8.76 -16.14 -8.83
C GLY A 120 9.48 -17.49 -8.97
N ALA A 121 9.78 -17.96 -10.18
CA ALA A 121 10.31 -19.32 -10.42
C ALA A 121 11.55 -19.65 -9.58
N ALA A 122 12.49 -18.71 -9.52
CA ALA A 122 13.75 -18.86 -8.81
C ALA A 122 13.69 -18.39 -7.36
N ALA A 123 12.58 -17.80 -6.90
CA ALA A 123 12.51 -17.12 -5.61
C ALA A 123 12.86 -18.06 -4.45
N ALA A 124 12.29 -19.27 -4.40
CA ALA A 124 12.55 -20.23 -3.34
C ALA A 124 14.02 -20.72 -3.32
N GLU A 125 14.63 -20.93 -4.49
CA GLU A 125 16.04 -21.32 -4.59
C GLU A 125 16.96 -20.16 -4.18
N MET A 126 16.67 -18.94 -4.64
CA MET A 126 17.39 -17.73 -4.23
C MET A 126 17.28 -17.50 -2.73
N GLU A 127 16.08 -17.64 -2.17
CA GLU A 127 15.82 -17.51 -0.73
C GLU A 127 16.63 -18.53 0.08
N ALA A 128 16.65 -19.79 -0.36
CA ALA A 128 17.43 -20.85 0.27
C ALA A 128 18.95 -20.61 0.15
N ALA A 129 19.39 -19.93 -0.91
CA ALA A 129 20.81 -19.60 -1.15
C ALA A 129 21.25 -18.28 -0.48
N LEU A 130 20.36 -17.52 0.17
CA LEU A 130 20.70 -16.26 0.81
C LEU A 130 21.74 -16.46 1.94
N PRO A 131 22.81 -15.65 1.97
CA PRO A 131 23.65 -15.53 3.16
C PRO A 131 22.81 -15.16 4.39
N ALA A 132 23.20 -15.67 5.56
CA ALA A 132 22.47 -15.46 6.81
C ALA A 132 22.19 -13.98 7.10
N ASP A 133 23.18 -13.11 6.88
CA ASP A 133 23.04 -11.68 7.12
C ASP A 133 22.04 -11.02 6.15
N SER A 134 22.02 -11.45 4.88
CA SER A 134 21.07 -10.95 3.88
C SER A 134 19.64 -11.41 4.19
N ARG A 135 19.48 -12.67 4.61
CA ARG A 135 18.19 -13.19 5.09
C ARG A 135 17.71 -12.40 6.31
N ALA A 136 18.56 -12.20 7.32
CA ALA A 136 18.21 -11.44 8.52
C ALA A 136 17.80 -10.00 8.20
N TRP A 137 18.46 -9.38 7.20
CA TRP A 137 18.08 -8.04 6.71
C TRP A 137 16.69 -8.04 6.07
N LEU A 138 16.40 -8.97 5.16
CA LEU A 138 15.08 -9.09 4.51
C LEU A 138 13.97 -9.40 5.52
N GLU A 139 14.22 -10.29 6.48
CA GLU A 139 13.31 -10.57 7.57
C GLU A 139 13.02 -9.30 8.39
N GLY A 140 14.03 -8.49 8.67
CA GLY A 140 13.86 -7.18 9.29
C GLY A 140 12.94 -6.27 8.51
N TYR A 141 13.16 -6.16 7.20
CA TYR A 141 12.34 -5.35 6.31
C TYR A 141 10.88 -5.82 6.31
N VAL A 142 10.66 -7.11 6.13
CA VAL A 142 9.33 -7.74 6.17
C VAL A 142 8.64 -7.55 7.52
N ARG A 143 9.37 -7.65 8.65
CA ARG A 143 8.83 -7.34 9.98
C ARG A 143 8.31 -5.90 10.07
N GLY A 144 9.04 -4.92 9.54
CA GLY A 144 8.62 -3.52 9.50
C GLY A 144 7.34 -3.31 8.69
N VAL A 145 7.29 -3.90 7.49
CA VAL A 145 6.10 -3.83 6.61
C VAL A 145 4.88 -4.46 7.29
N ASN A 146 5.05 -5.66 7.86
CA ASN A 146 3.98 -6.37 8.55
C ASN A 146 3.51 -5.62 9.80
N HIS A 147 4.42 -5.03 10.57
CA HIS A 147 4.06 -4.21 11.73
C HIS A 147 3.17 -3.03 11.31
N TYR A 148 3.54 -2.31 10.25
CA TYR A 148 2.71 -1.23 9.74
C TYR A 148 1.33 -1.73 9.31
N GLN A 149 1.28 -2.77 8.47
CA GLN A 149 0.03 -3.30 7.91
C GLN A 149 -0.94 -3.74 9.03
N GLN A 150 -0.43 -4.33 10.10
CA GLN A 150 -1.22 -4.82 11.23
C GLN A 150 -1.74 -3.70 12.14
N ASN A 151 -0.94 -2.67 12.38
CA ASN A 151 -1.23 -1.66 13.40
C ASN A 151 -1.83 -0.35 12.84
N VAL A 152 -1.77 -0.13 11.52
CA VAL A 152 -2.39 1.05 10.92
C VAL A 152 -3.92 1.02 11.08
N LYS A 153 -4.49 2.14 11.54
CA LYS A 153 -5.94 2.27 11.77
C LYS A 153 -6.76 2.17 10.48
N MET A 154 -6.25 2.78 9.41
CA MET A 154 -6.88 2.76 8.10
C MET A 154 -5.82 2.38 7.07
N LEU A 155 -6.08 1.35 6.28
CA LEU A 155 -5.24 1.00 5.16
C LEU A 155 -5.28 2.09 4.08
N PRO A 156 -4.24 2.19 3.22
CA PRO A 156 -4.28 3.06 2.05
C PRO A 156 -5.54 2.83 1.22
N GLN A 157 -6.02 3.90 0.58
CA GLN A 157 -7.27 3.91 -0.17
C GLN A 157 -7.34 2.81 -1.25
N GLU A 158 -6.20 2.42 -1.80
CA GLU A 158 -6.06 1.36 -2.79
C GLU A 158 -6.64 0.04 -2.29
N TYR A 159 -6.45 -0.30 -1.00
CA TYR A 159 -7.02 -1.53 -0.42
C TYR A 159 -8.54 -1.53 -0.50
N ARG A 160 -9.17 -0.40 -0.15
CA ARG A 160 -10.63 -0.27 -0.19
C ARG A 160 -11.16 -0.21 -1.63
N VAL A 161 -10.48 0.51 -2.52
CA VAL A 161 -10.90 0.67 -3.93
C VAL A 161 -10.79 -0.64 -4.69
N LEU A 162 -9.75 -1.42 -4.42
CA LEU A 162 -9.46 -2.68 -5.10
C LEU A 162 -9.98 -3.92 -4.36
N GLY A 163 -10.67 -3.75 -3.22
CA GLY A 163 -11.22 -4.86 -2.45
C GLY A 163 -10.16 -5.80 -1.87
N LEU A 164 -9.02 -5.27 -1.44
CA LEU A 164 -7.89 -6.03 -0.94
C LEU A 164 -7.94 -6.17 0.58
N ASP A 165 -7.58 -7.36 1.06
CA ASP A 165 -7.39 -7.64 2.48
C ASP A 165 -5.91 -7.59 2.89
N ARG A 166 -5.66 -7.64 4.21
CA ARG A 166 -4.31 -7.75 4.75
C ARG A 166 -3.77 -9.16 4.50
N GLU A 167 -2.75 -9.23 3.65
CA GLU A 167 -1.97 -10.44 3.42
C GLU A 167 -0.53 -10.22 3.91
N PRO A 168 -0.02 -11.04 4.86
CA PRO A 168 1.34 -10.93 5.38
C PRO A 168 2.40 -10.96 4.28
N TRP A 169 3.46 -10.19 4.48
CA TRP A 169 4.67 -10.23 3.68
C TRP A 169 5.59 -11.33 4.19
N THR A 170 6.26 -12.02 3.27
CA THR A 170 7.29 -13.03 3.55
C THR A 170 8.58 -12.64 2.83
N VAL A 171 9.69 -13.24 3.26
CA VAL A 171 10.93 -13.25 2.46
C VAL A 171 10.69 -14.05 1.18
#